data_AF-A0AAD7X8F2-F1
#
_entry.id   AF-A0AAD7X8F2-F1
#
_cell.length_a   1.000
_cell.length_b   1.000
_cell.length_c   1.000
_cell.angle_alpha   90.00
_cell.angle_beta   90.00
_cell.angle_gamma   90.00
#
_symmetry.space_group_name_H-M   'P 1'
#
loop_
_entity.id
_entity.type
_entity.pdbx_description
1 polymer ?
#
loop_
_entity_poly.entity_id
_entity_poly.type
_entity_poly.pdbx_seq_one_letter_code
_entity_poly.pdbx_strand_id
1 'polypeptide(L)'
;MPRPEVITAALEALLADLSSFPEVLFQADTTRTSARVSIGAVGLVVLSKLSYTTGYYSNISYDIAFRHPSLAAERHLSVCVRHPSLTNPVANQKAMANALEYLRDSEDTIHCRDVDARDFEAT
;
A
#
# COMPACT_ATOMS: atom_id res chain seq x y z
N MET A 1 -14.03 -14.82 6.04
CA MET A 1 -14.03 -15.41 4.67
C MET A 1 -12.68 -15.14 4.03
N PRO A 2 -12.09 -16.08 3.27
CA PRO A 2 -10.82 -15.83 2.60
C PRO A 2 -10.96 -14.67 1.61
N ARG A 3 -9.88 -13.90 1.44
CA ARG A 3 -9.80 -12.83 0.45
C ARG A 3 -9.99 -13.41 -0.96
N PRO A 4 -10.75 -12.72 -1.86
CA PRO A 4 -10.91 -13.19 -3.22
C PRO A 4 -9.56 -13.34 -3.94
N GLU A 5 -9.39 -14.42 -4.69
CA GLU A 5 -8.13 -14.74 -5.39
C GLU A 5 -7.62 -13.58 -6.27
N VAL A 6 -8.54 -12.84 -6.91
CA VAL A 6 -8.19 -11.67 -7.73
C VAL A 6 -7.57 -10.54 -6.92
N ILE A 7 -7.98 -10.34 -5.66
CA ILE A 7 -7.40 -9.32 -4.78
C ILE A 7 -6.06 -9.82 -4.24
N THR A 8 -5.95 -11.12 -3.92
CA THR A 8 -4.67 -11.74 -3.52
C THR A 8 -3.63 -11.58 -4.63
N ALA A 9 -3.96 -11.95 -5.87
CA ALA A 9 -3.08 -11.79 -7.03
C ALA A 9 -2.71 -10.32 -7.28
N ALA A 10 -3.63 -9.39 -7.02
CA ALA A 10 -3.36 -7.97 -7.15
C ALA A 10 -2.37 -7.46 -6.10
N LEU A 11 -2.50 -7.91 -4.85
CA LEU A 11 -1.57 -7.58 -3.77
C LEU A 11 -0.19 -8.16 -4.03
N GLU A 12 -0.10 -9.38 -4.59
CA GLU A 12 1.16 -9.99 -5.02
C GLU A 12 1.84 -9.20 -6.16
N ALA A 13 1.08 -8.78 -7.16
CA ALA A 13 1.59 -7.94 -8.24
C ALA A 13 2.10 -6.58 -7.72
N LEU A 14 1.36 -5.97 -6.78
CA LEU A 14 1.78 -4.73 -6.15
C LEU A 14 3.06 -4.89 -5.32
N LEU A 15 3.20 -6.00 -4.59
CA LEU A 15 4.40 -6.35 -3.82
C LEU A 15 5.62 -6.54 -4.72
N ALA A 16 5.46 -7.25 -5.85
CA ALA A 16 6.54 -7.52 -6.78
C ALA A 16 7.11 -6.23 -7.41
N ASP A 17 6.24 -5.27 -7.74
CA ASP A 17 6.63 -4.02 -8.40
C ASP A 17 6.97 -2.89 -7.41
N LEU A 18 6.76 -3.08 -6.10
CA LEU A 18 6.85 -2.01 -5.10
C LEU A 18 8.19 -1.27 -5.13
N SER A 19 9.30 -1.99 -5.36
CA SER A 19 10.66 -1.45 -5.44
C SER A 19 10.92 -0.60 -6.68
N SER A 20 10.10 -0.75 -7.72
CA SER A 20 10.19 0.02 -8.97
C SER A 20 9.42 1.35 -8.93
N PHE A 21 8.56 1.53 -7.92
CA PHE A 21 7.76 2.73 -7.78
C PHE A 21 8.59 3.97 -7.44
N PRO A 22 8.14 5.16 -7.85
CA PRO A 22 8.90 6.38 -7.61
C PRO A 22 9.00 6.64 -6.12
N GLU A 23 10.19 7.00 -5.65
CA GLU A 23 10.49 7.23 -4.24
C GLU A 23 9.55 8.24 -3.56
N VAL A 24 9.11 9.25 -4.30
CA VAL A 24 8.14 10.28 -3.85
C VAL A 24 6.81 9.68 -3.35
N LEU A 25 6.47 8.47 -3.80
CA LEU A 25 5.31 7.74 -3.28
C LEU A 25 5.48 7.38 -1.80
N PHE A 26 6.70 7.16 -1.33
CA PHE A 26 7.02 6.72 0.02
C PHE A 26 7.67 7.81 0.89
N GLN A 27 7.98 8.97 0.31
CA GLN A 27 8.50 10.11 1.06
C GLN A 27 7.49 10.63 2.08
N ALA A 28 7.96 11.03 3.25
CA ALA A 28 7.15 11.61 4.31
C ALA A 28 6.91 13.11 4.06
N ASP A 29 6.17 13.41 2.99
CA ASP A 29 5.82 14.77 2.58
C ASP A 29 4.36 14.85 2.11
N THR A 30 3.88 16.06 1.84
CA THR A 30 2.50 16.29 1.39
C THR A 30 2.25 15.98 -0.08
N THR A 31 3.25 15.49 -0.82
CA THR A 31 3.13 15.24 -2.26
C THR A 31 2.20 14.06 -2.50
N ARG A 32 1.13 14.30 -3.26
CA ARG A 32 0.19 13.27 -3.69
C ARG A 32 0.67 12.64 -4.99
N THR A 33 0.70 11.32 -5.02
CA THR A 33 1.15 10.56 -6.19
C THR A 33 0.57 9.16 -6.14
N SER A 34 0.61 8.47 -7.27
CA SER A 34 0.08 7.11 -7.39
C SER A 34 0.93 6.29 -8.34
N ALA A 35 1.05 5.00 -8.07
CA ALA A 35 1.62 4.02 -8.98
C ALA A 35 0.56 2.94 -9.29
N ARG A 36 0.67 2.31 -10.46
CA ARG A 36 -0.30 1.31 -10.92
C ARG A 36 0.40 0.10 -11.49
N VAL A 37 -0.20 -1.06 -11.29
CA VAL A 37 0.29 -2.36 -11.79
C VAL A 37 -0.86 -3.09 -12.45
N SER A 38 -0.59 -3.71 -13.60
CA SER A 38 -1.58 -4.53 -14.29
C SER A 38 -1.70 -5.89 -13.63
N ILE A 39 -2.94 -6.39 -13.51
CA ILE A 39 -3.25 -7.72 -13.00
C ILE A 39 -3.76 -8.54 -14.19
N GLY A 40 -2.88 -9.33 -14.79
CA GLY A 40 -3.19 -10.03 -16.04
C GLY A 40 -3.50 -9.06 -17.20
N ALA A 41 -4.39 -9.48 -18.11
CA ALA A 41 -4.69 -8.72 -19.33
C ALA A 41 -5.70 -7.57 -19.15
N VAL A 42 -6.54 -7.62 -18.11
CA VAL A 42 -7.71 -6.72 -17.96
C VAL A 42 -7.86 -6.10 -16.57
N GLY A 43 -7.02 -6.50 -15.61
CA GLY A 43 -7.05 -5.98 -14.25
C GLY A 43 -6.05 -4.86 -13.99
N LEU A 44 -6.34 -4.05 -12.99
CA LEU A 44 -5.48 -2.98 -12.52
C LEU A 44 -5.56 -2.87 -11.00
N VAL A 45 -4.41 -2.68 -10.36
CA VAL A 45 -4.29 -2.19 -8.98
C VAL A 45 -3.58 -0.83 -8.99
N VAL A 46 -4.06 0.10 -8.18
CA VAL A 46 -3.47 1.43 -8.03
C VAL A 46 -3.16 1.67 -6.56
N LEU A 47 -1.90 1.94 -6.24
CA LEU A 47 -1.47 2.42 -4.92
C LEU A 47 -1.35 3.94 -4.97
N SER A 48 -2.13 4.63 -4.14
CA SER A 48 -2.19 6.09 -4.10
C SER A 48 -1.80 6.61 -2.73
N LYS A 49 -0.83 7.53 -2.67
CA LYS A 49 -0.56 8.31 -1.46
C LYS A 49 -1.61 9.42 -1.33
N LEU A 50 -2.44 9.31 -0.32
CA LEU A 50 -3.55 10.22 -0.08
C LEU A 50 -3.12 11.46 0.68
N SER A 51 -2.28 11.31 1.70
CA SER A 51 -1.91 12.39 2.60
C SER A 51 -0.68 12.04 3.42
N TYR A 52 -0.07 13.10 3.96
CA TYR A 52 0.89 13.04 5.05
C TYR A 52 0.47 14.02 6.13
N THR A 53 0.42 13.57 7.38
CA THR A 53 0.16 14.42 8.54
C THR A 53 1.47 14.84 9.20
N THR A 54 1.61 16.13 9.51
CA THR A 54 2.72 16.65 10.32
C THR A 54 2.26 16.76 11.78
N GLY A 55 3.11 16.36 12.75
CA GLY A 55 2.81 16.45 14.18
C GLY A 55 3.30 15.25 14.99
N TYR A 56 2.82 15.13 16.25
CA TYR A 56 3.21 14.06 17.18
C TYR A 56 2.95 12.63 16.65
N TYR A 57 2.01 12.48 15.72
CA TYR A 57 1.70 11.23 15.03
C TYR A 57 1.74 11.47 13.52
N SER A 58 2.95 11.71 13.01
CA SER A 58 3.14 11.81 11.56
C SER A 58 2.79 10.47 10.92
N ASN A 59 1.96 10.51 9.87
CA ASN A 59 1.48 9.31 9.19
C ASN A 59 1.43 9.57 7.69
N ILE A 60 1.76 8.56 6.88
CA ILE A 60 1.42 8.54 5.47
C ILE A 60 0.20 7.64 5.29
N SER A 61 -0.86 8.16 4.67
CA SER A 61 -2.07 7.41 4.38
C SER A 61 -2.11 7.03 2.91
N TYR A 62 -2.44 5.77 2.63
CA TYR A 62 -2.53 5.23 1.29
C TYR A 62 -3.88 4.56 1.05
N ASP A 63 -4.33 4.64 -0.20
CA ASP A 63 -5.45 3.86 -0.74
C ASP A 63 -4.93 2.91 -1.81
N ILE A 64 -5.48 1.71 -1.81
CA ILE A 64 -5.20 0.66 -2.78
C ILE A 64 -6.51 0.31 -3.47
N ALA A 65 -6.66 0.77 -4.71
CA ALA A 65 -7.87 0.56 -5.50
C ALA A 65 -7.69 -0.62 -6.46
N PHE A 66 -8.65 -1.54 -6.46
CA PHE A 66 -8.66 -2.75 -7.28
C PHE A 66 -9.78 -2.69 -8.31
N ARG A 67 -9.41 -2.81 -9.58
CA ARG A 67 -10.33 -2.84 -10.72
C ARG A 67 -10.10 -4.12 -11.51
N HIS A 68 -11.10 -4.99 -11.55
CA HIS A 68 -11.08 -6.20 -12.36
C HIS A 68 -12.50 -6.59 -12.77
N PRO A 69 -12.74 -7.10 -13.99
CA PRO A 69 -14.09 -7.46 -14.45
C PRO A 69 -14.83 -8.50 -13.60
N SER A 70 -14.11 -9.32 -12.83
CA SER A 70 -14.72 -10.29 -11.91
C SER A 70 -15.19 -9.68 -10.58
N LEU A 71 -14.82 -8.43 -10.30
CA LEU A 71 -15.31 -7.70 -9.13
C LEU A 71 -16.60 -6.97 -9.50
N ALA A 72 -17.64 -7.13 -8.68
CA ALA A 72 -18.92 -6.45 -8.89
C ALA A 72 -18.81 -4.92 -8.80
N ALA A 73 -17.81 -4.43 -8.05
CA ALA A 73 -17.48 -3.02 -7.90
C ALA A 73 -15.99 -2.88 -7.58
N GLU A 74 -15.46 -1.66 -7.75
CA GLU A 74 -14.12 -1.31 -7.28
C GLU A 74 -13.98 -1.63 -5.78
N ARG A 75 -12.89 -2.30 -5.42
CA ARG A 75 -12.56 -2.59 -4.02
C ARG A 75 -11.45 -1.66 -3.58
N HIS A 76 -11.46 -1.29 -2.31
CA HIS A 76 -10.45 -0.45 -1.70
C HIS A 76 -9.88 -1.11 -0.45
N LEU A 77 -8.58 -0.95 -0.25
CA LEU A 77 -7.90 -1.23 1.02
C LEU A 77 -7.09 0.01 1.40
N SER A 78 -6.97 0.27 2.69
CA SER A 78 -6.20 1.41 3.18
C SER A 78 -4.98 0.97 3.99
N VAL A 79 -3.85 1.64 3.80
CA VAL A 79 -2.66 1.42 4.63
C VAL A 79 -2.25 2.75 5.27
N CYS A 80 -1.93 2.70 6.56
CA CYS A 80 -1.38 3.83 7.30
C CYS A 80 0.04 3.49 7.76
N VAL A 81 1.03 4.19 7.22
CA VAL A 81 2.42 4.10 7.68
C VAL A 81 2.63 5.15 8.76
N ARG A 82 2.69 4.71 10.01
CA ARG A 82 2.87 5.54 11.21
C ARG A 82 4.34 5.81 11.47
N HIS A 83 4.63 6.99 12.01
CA HIS A 83 5.98 7.45 12.31
C HIS A 83 6.93 7.24 11.12
N PRO A 84 6.56 7.68 9.91
CA PRO A 84 7.37 7.45 8.72
C PRO A 84 8.73 8.12 8.87
N SER A 85 9.75 7.46 8.33
CA SER A 85 11.08 8.06 8.22
C SER A 85 11.02 9.31 7.34
N LEU A 86 11.58 10.40 7.85
CA LEU A 86 11.68 11.66 7.10
C LEU A 86 12.87 11.68 6.13
N THR A 87 13.85 10.80 6.35
CA THR A 87 15.12 10.80 5.61
C THR A 87 15.38 9.49 4.88
N ASN A 88 14.60 8.43 5.15
CA ASN A 88 14.75 7.13 4.51
C ASN A 88 13.42 6.61 3.95
N PRO A 89 13.03 7.02 2.72
CA PRO A 89 11.81 6.53 2.08
C PRO A 89 11.78 5.01 1.85
N VAL A 90 12.94 4.35 1.81
CA VAL A 90 13.03 2.89 1.71
C VAL A 90 12.47 2.21 2.96
N ALA A 91 12.66 2.79 4.16
CA ALA A 91 12.04 2.25 5.38
C ALA A 91 10.51 2.34 5.31
N ASN A 92 9.96 3.44 4.79
CA ASN A 92 8.51 3.60 4.57
C ASN A 92 7.98 2.61 3.53
N GLN A 93 8.75 2.37 2.46
CA GLN A 93 8.44 1.37 1.44
C GLN A 93 8.44 -0.06 2.02
N LYS A 94 9.41 -0.41 2.86
CA LYS A 94 9.45 -1.71 3.57
C LYS A 94 8.24 -1.87 4.51
N ALA A 95 7.85 -0.81 5.21
CA ALA A 95 6.64 -0.82 6.04
C ALA A 95 5.37 -1.05 5.20
N MET A 96 5.28 -0.40 4.03
CA MET A 96 4.21 -0.67 3.06
C MET A 96 4.22 -2.14 2.61
N ALA A 97 5.39 -2.69 2.25
CA ALA A 97 5.51 -4.10 1.85
C ALA A 97 4.96 -5.03 2.95
N ASN A 98 5.35 -4.81 4.21
CA ASN A 98 4.84 -5.59 5.33
C ASN A 98 3.31 -5.48 5.50
N ALA A 99 2.75 -4.28 5.31
CA ALA A 99 1.31 -4.08 5.36
C ALA A 99 0.58 -4.82 4.23
N LEU A 100 1.15 -4.84 3.02
CA LEU A 100 0.60 -5.56 1.87
C LEU A 100 0.64 -7.08 2.08
N GLU A 101 1.75 -7.62 2.61
CA GLU A 101 1.86 -9.04 2.98
C GLU A 101 0.79 -9.44 4.00
N TYR A 102 0.63 -8.64 5.05
CA TYR A 102 -0.43 -8.86 6.04
C TYR A 102 -1.82 -8.84 5.40
N LEU A 103 -2.11 -7.84 4.56
CA LEU A 103 -3.41 -7.74 3.89
C LEU A 103 -3.66 -8.93 2.96
N ARG A 104 -2.65 -9.39 2.23
CA ARG A 104 -2.74 -10.57 1.34
C ARG A 104 -3.14 -11.81 2.12
N ASP A 105 -2.55 -12.01 3.30
CA ASP A 105 -2.74 -13.21 4.12
C ASP A 105 -3.96 -13.10 5.08
N SER A 106 -4.62 -11.94 5.09
CA SER A 106 -5.79 -11.65 5.94
C SER A 106 -7.13 -12.02 5.30
N GLU A 107 -8.17 -12.06 6.13
CA GLU A 107 -9.56 -12.24 5.67
C GLU A 107 -10.10 -11.04 4.85
N ASP A 108 -11.09 -11.27 3.99
CA ASP A 108 -11.69 -10.22 3.15
C ASP A 108 -12.36 -9.10 3.95
N THR A 109 -12.72 -9.35 5.21
CA THR A 109 -13.32 -8.35 6.12
C THR A 109 -12.31 -7.33 6.65
N ILE A 110 -11.01 -7.60 6.49
CA ILE A 110 -9.95 -6.70 6.90
C ILE A 110 -9.62 -5.78 5.72
N HIS A 111 -9.99 -4.51 5.86
CA HIS A 111 -9.84 -3.50 4.82
C HIS A 111 -8.73 -2.48 5.09
N CYS A 112 -8.14 -2.51 6.28
CA CYS A 112 -7.12 -1.55 6.67
C CYS A 112 -5.96 -2.20 7.41
N ARG A 113 -4.77 -1.59 7.29
CA ARG A 113 -3.60 -1.97 8.07
C ARG A 113 -2.76 -0.75 8.45
N ASP A 114 -2.56 -0.59 9.76
CA ASP A 114 -1.57 0.33 10.31
C ASP A 114 -0.25 -0.39 10.53
N VAL A 115 0.86 0.24 10.17
CA VAL A 115 2.22 -0.26 10.32
C VAL A 115 3.14 0.85 10.81
N ASP A 116 4.12 0.55 11.67
CA ASP A 116 5.10 1.54 12.15
C ASP A 116 6.37 1.45 11.30
N ALA A 117 6.83 2.56 10.71
CA ALA A 117 8.01 2.54 9.85
C ALA A 117 9.32 2.38 10.64
N ARG A 118 9.32 2.68 11.94
CA ARG A 118 10.52 2.59 12.80
C ARG A 118 11.03 1.16 12.93
N ASP A 119 10.16 0.18 12.76
CA ASP A 119 10.52 -1.24 12.76
C ASP A 119 11.45 -1.60 11.58
N PHE A 120 11.56 -0.72 10.57
CA PHE A 120 12.28 -0.96 9.33
C PHE A 120 13.48 -0.03 9.11
N GLU A 121 13.75 0.93 10.00
CA GLU A 121 14.87 1.88 9.84
C GLU A 121 16.26 1.25 10.06
N ALA A 122 16.34 0.14 10.79
CA ALA A 122 17.60 -0.52 11.15
C ALA A 122 17.96 -1.74 10.27
N THR A 123 17.19 -1.99 9.20
CA THR A 123 17.40 -3.11 8.24
C THR A 123 17.81 -2.60 6.88
#